data_AF-A0A1V3X1A0-F1
#
_entry.id   AF-A0A1V3X1A0-F1
#
_cell.length_a   1.000
_cell.length_b   1.000
_cell.length_c   1.000
_cell.angle_alpha   90.00
_cell.angle_beta   90.00
_cell.angle_gamma   90.00
#
_symmetry.space_group_name_H-M   'P 1'
#
loop_
_entity.id
_entity.type
_entity.pdbx_description
1 polymer ?
#
loop_
_entity_poly.entity_id
_entity_poly.type
_entity_poly.pdbx_seq_one_letter_code
_entity_poly.pdbx_strand_id
1 'polypeptide(L)'
;MADAGCQCVYVVDSAGALVLDGVADRVSALVAELGEDAQVGFHGHENLGLGVANSVEAVRAGAKQIDGSVRRFGAGAGNARSRR
;
A
#
# COMPACT_ATOMS: atom_id res chain seq x y z
N MET A 1 14.24 -1.64 8.82
CA MET A 1 14.37 -1.62 7.34
C MET A 1 15.07 -0.36 6.88
N ALA A 2 14.61 0.82 7.32
CA ALA A 2 15.31 2.08 7.06
C ALA A 2 16.78 2.06 7.51
N ASP A 3 17.08 1.57 8.72
CA ASP A 3 18.47 1.40 9.22
C ASP A 3 19.36 0.51 8.34
N ALA A 4 18.75 -0.40 7.57
CA ALA A 4 19.46 -1.27 6.63
C ALA A 4 19.63 -0.63 5.23
N GLY A 5 19.25 0.64 5.08
CA GLY A 5 19.39 1.42 3.85
C GLY A 5 18.14 1.47 2.95
N CYS A 6 16.98 0.95 3.39
CA CYS A 6 15.75 1.05 2.60
C CYS A 6 15.21 2.48 2.58
N GLN A 7 15.12 3.08 1.39
CA GLN A 7 14.56 4.44 1.19
C GLN A 7 13.04 4.47 1.15
N CYS A 8 12.38 3.31 1.11
CA CYS A 8 10.93 3.18 1.16
C CYS A 8 10.54 1.84 1.79
N VAL A 9 9.51 1.86 2.64
CA VAL A 9 8.94 0.67 3.29
C VAL A 9 7.45 0.58 2.94
N TYR A 10 7.00 -0.59 2.53
CA TYR A 10 5.62 -0.79 2.09
C TYR A 10 4.77 -1.52 3.14
N VAL A 11 3.53 -1.08 3.30
CA VAL A 11 2.45 -1.95 3.78
C VAL A 11 2.01 -2.83 2.61
N VAL A 12 2.19 -4.14 2.75
CA VAL A 12 1.89 -5.11 1.68
C VAL A 12 0.69 -5.96 2.09
N ASP A 13 -0.45 -5.74 1.44
CA ASP A 13 -1.68 -6.53 1.63
C ASP A 13 -1.70 -7.75 0.70
N SER A 14 -0.77 -8.68 0.92
CA SER A 14 -0.60 -9.87 0.07
C SER A 14 -1.84 -10.77 0.01
N ALA A 15 -2.67 -10.74 1.06
CA ALA A 15 -3.90 -11.52 1.13
C ALA A 15 -5.13 -10.75 0.63
N GLY A 16 -4.99 -9.46 0.26
CA GLY A 16 -6.11 -8.61 -0.12
C GLY A 16 -7.19 -8.53 0.96
N ALA A 17 -6.77 -8.52 2.23
CA ALA A 17 -7.63 -8.69 3.40
C ALA A 17 -7.73 -7.42 4.27
N LEU A 18 -6.94 -6.38 3.97
CA LEU A 18 -7.06 -5.11 4.67
C LEU A 18 -8.29 -4.34 4.17
N VAL A 19 -8.97 -3.68 5.09
CA VAL A 19 -10.18 -2.89 4.82
C VAL A 19 -9.95 -1.47 5.32
N LEU A 20 -9.85 -0.52 4.39
CA LEU A 20 -9.86 0.94 4.61
C LEU A 20 -9.09 1.40 5.85
N ASP A 21 -9.75 1.55 6.99
CA ASP A 21 -9.15 1.97 8.27
C ASP A 21 -7.93 1.13 8.65
N GLY A 22 -7.96 -0.19 8.38
CA GLY A 22 -6.81 -1.06 8.63
C GLY A 22 -5.57 -0.72 7.78
N VAL A 23 -5.76 -0.09 6.62
CA VAL A 23 -4.67 0.47 5.81
C VAL A 23 -4.21 1.79 6.40
N ALA A 24 -5.15 2.69 6.73
CA ALA A 24 -4.84 3.99 7.32
C ALA A 24 -4.03 3.86 8.62
N ASP A 25 -4.42 2.94 9.51
CA ASP A 25 -3.73 2.68 10.78
C ASP A 25 -2.27 2.25 10.56
N ARG A 26 -2.03 1.31 9.63
CA ARG A 26 -0.68 0.79 9.36
C ARG A 26 0.20 1.81 8.66
N VAL A 27 -0.36 2.52 7.66
CA VAL A 27 0.39 3.53 6.91
C VAL A 27 0.73 4.70 7.81
N SER A 28 -0.21 5.23 8.59
CA SER A 28 0.05 6.34 9.51
C SER A 28 1.06 5.97 10.60
N ALA A 29 1.00 4.75 11.14
CA ALA A 29 1.99 4.26 12.08
C ALA A 29 3.40 4.21 11.48
N LEU A 30 3.54 3.69 10.25
CA LEU A 30 4.83 3.68 9.55
C LEU A 30 5.34 5.08 9.20
N VAL A 31 4.46 5.99 8.80
CA VAL A 31 4.83 7.39 8.52
C VAL A 31 5.33 8.08 9.80
N ALA A 32 4.65 7.85 10.92
CA ALA A 32 5.05 8.40 12.22
C ALA A 32 6.40 7.84 12.71
N GLU A 33 6.63 6.54 12.51
CA GLU A 33 7.89 5.88 12.91
C GLU A 33 9.07 6.28 12.01
N LEU A 34 8.87 6.31 10.69
CA LEU A 34 9.97 6.50 9.74
C LEU A 34 10.31 7.96 9.47
N GLY A 35 9.36 8.89 9.69
CA GLY A 35 9.60 10.32 9.52
C GLY A 35 10.22 10.66 8.15
N GLU A 36 11.44 11.21 8.16
CA GLU A 36 12.20 11.54 6.94
C GLU A 36 13.23 10.47 6.54
N ASP A 37 13.42 9.42 7.34
CA ASP A 37 14.43 8.39 7.08
C ASP A 37 14.08 7.53 5.85
N ALA A 38 12.78 7.31 5.61
CA ALA A 38 12.28 6.56 4.46
C ALA A 38 10.85 6.96 4.10
N GLN A 39 10.49 6.78 2.83
CA GLN A 39 9.10 6.90 2.38
C GLN A 39 8.26 5.70 2.82
N VAL A 40 6.94 5.88 2.83
CA VAL A 40 5.99 4.77 3.02
C VAL A 40 5.26 4.50 1.71
N GLY A 41 5.11 3.22 1.37
CA GLY A 41 4.35 2.76 0.21
C GLY A 41 3.20 1.83 0.58
N PHE A 42 2.31 1.56 -0.39
CA PHE A 42 1.26 0.57 -0.24
C PHE A 42 1.10 -0.31 -1.48
N HIS A 43 0.93 -1.61 -1.24
CA HIS A 43 0.63 -2.62 -2.25
C HIS A 43 -0.66 -3.36 -1.87
N GLY A 44 -1.70 -3.23 -2.70
CA GLY A 44 -3.02 -3.81 -2.46
C GLY A 44 -3.44 -4.85 -3.49
N HIS A 45 -4.04 -5.94 -3.01
CA HIS A 45 -4.72 -6.94 -3.84
C HIS A 45 -6.24 -6.72 -3.89
N GLU A 46 -6.88 -7.29 -4.91
CA GLU A 46 -8.29 -7.10 -5.25
C GLU A 46 -9.21 -8.19 -4.67
N ASN A 47 -8.75 -9.01 -3.71
CA ASN A 47 -9.50 -10.17 -3.22
C ASN A 47 -10.85 -9.78 -2.60
N LEU A 48 -10.94 -8.60 -1.98
CA LEU A 48 -12.19 -8.00 -1.49
C LEU A 48 -12.74 -6.90 -2.41
N GLY A 49 -12.13 -6.70 -3.60
CA GLY A 49 -12.47 -5.60 -4.51
C GLY A 49 -12.06 -4.21 -4.01
N LEU A 50 -11.19 -4.14 -2.99
CA LEU A 50 -10.81 -2.91 -2.31
C LEU A 50 -9.44 -2.35 -2.74
N GLY A 51 -8.72 -2.98 -3.67
CA GLY A 51 -7.34 -2.62 -3.98
C GLY A 51 -7.15 -1.12 -4.30
N VAL A 52 -7.98 -0.57 -5.19
CA VAL A 52 -7.94 0.87 -5.52
C VAL A 52 -8.36 1.76 -4.34
N ALA A 53 -9.41 1.38 -3.59
CA ALA A 53 -9.90 2.18 -2.46
C ALA A 53 -8.85 2.25 -1.34
N ASN A 54 -8.27 1.10 -1.01
CA ASN A 54 -7.17 0.99 -0.05
C ASN A 54 -5.94 1.80 -0.50
N SER A 55 -5.62 1.84 -1.80
CA SER A 55 -4.55 2.72 -2.30
C SER A 55 -4.85 4.20 -2.10
N VAL A 56 -6.11 4.64 -2.26
CA VAL A 56 -6.51 6.03 -1.97
C VAL A 56 -6.39 6.34 -0.48
N GLU A 57 -6.82 5.43 0.38
CA GLU A 57 -6.68 5.61 1.84
C GLU A 57 -5.21 5.62 2.28
N ALA A 58 -4.36 4.78 1.69
CA ALA A 58 -2.93 4.82 1.94
C ALA A 58 -2.31 6.19 1.60
N VAL A 59 -2.67 6.76 0.44
CA VAL A 59 -2.19 8.10 0.06
C VAL A 59 -2.67 9.17 1.05
N ARG A 60 -3.92 9.09 1.52
CA ARG A 60 -4.47 10.01 2.53
C ARG A 60 -3.72 9.90 3.87
N ALA A 61 -3.33 8.69 4.25
CA ALA A 61 -2.55 8.41 5.45
C ALA A 61 -1.05 8.76 5.32
N GLY A 62 -0.59 9.19 4.14
CA GLY A 62 0.75 9.72 3.92
C GLY A 62 1.66 8.89 3.03
N ALA A 63 1.20 7.75 2.50
CA ALA A 63 1.98 6.95 1.55
C ALA A 63 2.34 7.77 0.30
N LYS A 64 3.58 7.63 -0.16
CA LYS A 64 4.15 8.36 -1.31
C LYS A 64 4.34 7.48 -2.54
N GLN A 65 4.26 6.17 -2.38
CA GLN A 65 4.36 5.22 -3.49
C GLN A 65 3.23 4.20 -3.43
N ILE A 66 2.68 3.86 -4.59
CA ILE A 66 1.55 2.95 -4.73
C ILE A 66 1.83 1.98 -5.87
N ASP A 67 1.68 0.69 -5.57
CA ASP A 67 1.75 -0.34 -6.60
C ASP A 67 0.40 -0.51 -7.31
N GLY A 68 0.49 -0.83 -8.60
CA GLY A 68 -0.66 -1.20 -9.40
C GLY A 68 -0.26 -2.03 -10.62
N SER A 69 -1.24 -2.65 -11.24
CA SER A 69 -1.04 -3.51 -12.42
C SER A 69 -2.01 -3.19 -13.56
N VAL A 70 -1.53 -3.39 -14.78
CA VAL A 70 -2.34 -3.30 -15.99
C VAL A 70 -3.40 -4.39 -15.94
N ARG A 71 -4.68 -4.00 -16.08
CA ARG A 71 -5.83 -4.93 -16.07
C ARG A 71 -5.89 -5.86 -14.85
N ARG A 72 -5.40 -5.41 -13.69
CA ARG A 72 -5.37 -6.20 -12.43
C ARG A 72 -4.46 -7.43 -12.48
N PHE A 73 -3.55 -7.53 -13.45
CA PHE A 73 -2.68 -8.71 -13.57
C PHE A 73 -1.81 -8.91 -12.32
N GLY A 74 -2.02 -10.03 -11.63
CA GLY A 74 -1.35 -10.34 -10.36
C GLY A 74 -1.93 -11.58 -9.68
N ALA A 75 -1.44 -11.90 -8.48
CA ALA A 75 -1.89 -13.07 -7.73
C ALA A 75 -3.30 -12.88 -7.14
N GLY A 76 -4.00 -13.99 -6.87
CA GLY A 76 -5.36 -13.98 -6.35
C GLY A 76 -6.36 -13.37 -7.34
N ALA A 77 -7.23 -12.49 -6.86
CA ALA A 77 -8.15 -11.71 -7.69
C ALA A 77 -7.46 -10.57 -8.46
N GLY A 78 -6.14 -10.45 -8.32
CA GLY A 78 -5.31 -9.45 -8.99
C GLY A 78 -4.82 -8.33 -8.08
N ASN A 79 -3.99 -7.44 -8.63
CA ASN A 79 -3.49 -6.26 -7.91
C ASN A 79 -4.35 -5.03 -8.23
N ALA A 80 -4.21 -3.97 -7.43
CA ALA A 80 -4.86 -2.69 -7.67
C ALA A 80 -4.72 -2.24 -9.13
N ARG A 81 -5.83 -1.90 -9.78
CA ARG A 81 -5.84 -1.57 -11.22
C ARG A 81 -5.19 -0.20 -11.47
N SER A 82 -4.09 -0.18 -12.22
CA SER A 82 -3.60 1.05 -12.84
C SER A 82 -4.41 1.38 -14.10
N ARG A 83 -4.45 2.67 -14.47
CA ARG A 83 -5.38 3.18 -15.49
C ARG A 83 -5.01 2.79 -16.93
N ARG A 84 -3.77 2.34 -17.16
CA ARG A 84 -3.23 1.97 -18.47
C ARG A 84 -3.13 0.46 -18.61
#